data_AF-A0A938YPX4-F1
#
_entry.id   AF-A0A938YPX4-F1
#
_cell.length_a   1.000
_cell.length_b   1.000
_cell.length_c   1.000
_cell.angle_alpha   90.00
_cell.angle_beta   90.00
_cell.angle_gamma   90.00
#
_symmetry.space_group_name_H-M   'P 1'
#
loop_
_entity.id
_entity.type
_entity.pdbx_description
1 polymer ?
#
loop_
_entity_poly.entity_id
_entity_poly.type
_entity_poly.pdbx_seq_one_letter_code
_entity_poly.pdbx_strand_id
1 'polypeptide(L)'
;MNDPASVMSLLLLVGILVTLLLVVVLRKRKKSGKAGESDYKAFFIMGLAFLPTGLVMMIVYFFTELPFEIGLPLFALGLIYLIVGLVNRDKWQKNDA
;
A
#
# COMPACT_ATOMS: atom_id res chain seq x y z
N MET A 1 5.15 -19.48 -21.97
CA MET A 1 4.00 -19.45 -21.04
C MET A 1 4.55 -19.69 -19.65
N ASN A 2 4.39 -18.74 -18.73
CA ASN A 2 4.81 -18.94 -17.34
C ASN A 2 3.86 -19.95 -16.69
N ASP A 3 4.41 -20.99 -16.07
CA ASP A 3 3.61 -21.98 -15.33
C ASP A 3 2.92 -21.25 -14.15
N PRO A 4 1.58 -21.32 -14.00
CA PRO A 4 0.87 -20.71 -12.88
C PRO A 4 1.46 -21.09 -11.51
N ALA A 5 2.05 -22.28 -11.35
CA ALA A 5 2.74 -22.68 -10.12
C ALA A 5 4.01 -21.84 -9.85
N SER A 6 4.75 -21.48 -10.90
CA SER A 6 5.95 -20.64 -10.80
C SER A 6 5.62 -19.20 -10.39
N VAL A 7 4.51 -18.65 -10.92
CA VAL A 7 4.00 -17.31 -10.56
C VAL A 7 3.53 -17.27 -9.11
N MET A 8 2.78 -18.27 -8.67
CA MET A 8 2.30 -18.36 -7.29
C MET A 8 3.46 -18.49 -6.28
N SER A 9 4.47 -19.28 -6.62
CA SER A 9 5.67 -19.45 -5.81
C SER A 9 6.46 -18.15 -5.67
N LEU A 10 6.59 -17.38 -6.76
CA LEU A 10 7.24 -16.08 -6.75
C LEU A 10 6.48 -15.07 -5.85
N LEU A 11 5.16 -15.02 -5.95
CA LEU A 11 4.33 -14.14 -5.12
C LEU A 11 4.46 -14.46 -3.63
N LEU A 12 4.47 -15.74 -3.26
CA LEU A 12 4.69 -16.17 -1.88
C LEU A 12 6.07 -15.74 -1.36
N LEU A 13 7.11 -15.93 -2.16
CA LEU A 13 8.47 -15.53 -1.80
C LEU A 13 8.60 -14.01 -1.58
N VAL A 14 8.01 -13.22 -2.48
CA VAL A 14 7.96 -11.75 -2.33
C VAL A 14 7.18 -11.36 -1.07
N GLY A 15 6.03 -11.99 -0.80
CA GLY A 15 5.23 -11.74 0.39
C GLY A 15 5.97 -12.03 1.70
N ILE A 16 6.72 -13.14 1.75
CA ILE A 16 7.57 -13.51 2.89
C ILE A 16 8.69 -12.48 3.09
N LEU A 17 9.39 -12.09 2.01
CA LEU A 17 10.46 -11.09 2.07
C LEU A 17 9.97 -9.74 2.57
N VAL A 18 8.84 -9.26 2.06
CA VAL A 18 8.21 -8.00 2.50
C VAL A 18 7.83 -8.07 3.98
N THR A 19 7.26 -9.20 4.43
CA THR A 19 6.89 -9.41 5.83
C THR A 19 8.11 -9.43 6.75
N LEU A 20 9.19 -10.12 6.37
CA LEU A 20 10.45 -10.14 7.10
C LEU A 20 11.06 -8.74 7.21
N LEU A 21 11.11 -8.00 6.11
CA LEU A 21 11.59 -6.61 6.10
C LEU A 21 10.76 -5.71 7.02
N LEU A 22 9.43 -5.83 6.97
CA LEU A 22 8.53 -5.11 7.88
C LEU A 22 8.84 -5.41 9.34
N VAL A 23 8.98 -6.69 9.71
CA VAL A 23 9.33 -7.11 11.07
C VAL A 23 10.68 -6.50 11.50
N VAL A 24 11.70 -6.52 10.63
CA VAL A 24 13.02 -5.95 10.91
C VAL A 24 12.93 -4.43 11.11
N VAL A 25 12.22 -3.72 10.24
CA VAL A 25 12.04 -2.27 10.32
C VAL A 25 11.29 -1.90 11.60
N LEU A 26 10.19 -2.60 11.92
CA LEU A 26 9.41 -2.36 13.14
C LEU A 26 10.23 -2.62 14.40
N ARG A 27 11.02 -3.69 14.44
CA ARG A 27 11.94 -3.97 15.56
C ARG A 27 13.00 -2.88 15.70
N LYS A 28 13.59 -2.39 14.60
CA LYS A 28 14.56 -1.29 14.62
C LYS A 28 13.94 0.03 15.08
N ARG A 29 12.73 0.35 14.61
CA ARG A 29 11.99 1.55 15.05
C ARG A 29 11.66 1.50 16.54
N LYS A 30 11.18 0.35 17.04
CA LYS A 30 10.92 0.14 18.48
C LYS A 30 12.20 0.29 19.32
N LYS A 31 13.32 -0.28 18.87
CA LYS A 31 14.61 -0.21 19.60
C LYS A 31 15.22 1.20 19.62
N SER A 32 15.01 1.98 18.57
CA SER A 32 15.61 3.32 18.44
C SER A 32 14.81 4.44 19.11
N GLY A 33 13.64 4.14 19.69
CA GLY A 33 12.74 5.17 20.24
C GLY A 33 12.15 6.11 19.18
N LYS A 34 12.52 5.94 17.90
CA LYS A 34 12.08 6.74 16.74
C LYS A 34 10.75 6.24 16.18
N ALA A 35 9.86 5.73 17.02
CA ALA A 35 8.46 5.58 16.65
C ALA A 35 7.83 6.98 16.67
N GLY A 36 8.26 7.84 15.73
CA GLY A 36 7.63 9.13 15.51
C GLY A 36 6.15 8.95 15.21
N GLU A 37 5.36 10.00 15.44
CA GLU A 37 3.93 9.97 15.11
C GLU A 37 3.75 9.58 13.64
N SER A 38 2.78 8.70 13.37
CA SER A 38 2.49 8.29 12.00
C SER A 38 1.90 9.46 11.23
N ASP A 39 2.41 9.73 10.03
CA ASP A 39 1.87 10.79 9.18
C ASP A 39 0.58 10.34 8.50
N TYR A 40 -0.54 10.55 9.21
CA TYR A 40 -1.88 10.22 8.72
C TYR A 40 -2.31 11.09 7.53
N LYS A 41 -1.72 12.27 7.36
CA LYS A 41 -1.97 13.13 6.19
C LYS A 41 -1.30 12.53 4.96
N ALA A 42 -0.10 11.98 5.08
CA ALA A 42 0.54 11.24 4.00
C ALA A 42 -0.27 9.99 3.59
N PHE A 43 -0.86 9.25 4.54
CA PHE A 43 -1.77 8.14 4.21
C PHE A 43 -3.00 8.64 3.42
N PHE A 44 -3.63 9.74 3.83
CA PHE A 44 -4.75 10.32 3.07
C PHE A 44 -4.35 10.68 1.63
N ILE A 45 -3.20 11.35 1.44
CA ILE A 45 -2.70 11.74 0.11
C ILE A 45 -2.40 10.50 -0.74
N MET A 46 -1.76 9.47 -0.18
CA MET A 46 -1.51 8.21 -0.90
C MET A 46 -2.81 7.51 -1.27
N GLY A 47 -3.82 7.53 -0.40
CA GLY A 47 -5.15 7.02 -0.70
C GLY A 47 -5.80 7.73 -1.88
N LEU A 48 -5.74 9.08 -1.88
CA LEU A 48 -6.27 9.91 -2.95
C LEU A 48 -5.53 9.73 -4.28
N ALA A 49 -4.24 9.36 -4.26
CA ALA A 49 -3.49 9.01 -5.46
C ALA A 49 -3.83 7.59 -5.95
N PHE A 50 -3.71 6.58 -5.09
CA PHE A 50 -3.79 5.17 -5.51
C PHE A 50 -5.20 4.70 -5.82
N LEU A 51 -6.23 5.22 -5.13
CA LEU A 51 -7.61 4.82 -5.37
C LEU A 51 -8.07 5.12 -6.81
N PRO A 52 -7.98 6.38 -7.32
CA PRO A 52 -8.34 6.66 -8.71
C PRO A 52 -7.37 6.00 -9.69
N THR A 53 -6.07 5.88 -9.39
CA THR A 53 -5.14 5.18 -10.29
C THR A 53 -5.51 3.71 -10.46
N GLY A 54 -5.84 3.01 -9.36
CA GLY A 54 -6.31 1.62 -9.41
C GLY A 54 -7.61 1.48 -10.19
N LEU A 55 -8.56 2.39 -9.99
CA LEU A 55 -9.81 2.42 -10.74
C LEU A 55 -9.57 2.64 -12.25
N VAL A 56 -8.73 3.60 -12.62
CA VAL A 56 -8.37 3.86 -14.02
C VAL A 56 -7.69 2.64 -14.63
N MET A 57 -6.75 1.99 -13.94
CA MET A 57 -6.12 0.76 -14.41
C MET A 57 -7.13 -0.37 -14.66
N MET A 58 -8.08 -0.55 -13.74
CA MET A 58 -9.17 -1.53 -13.91
C MET A 58 -10.07 -1.21 -15.09
N ILE A 59 -10.33 0.07 -15.39
CA ILE A 59 -11.11 0.48 -16.57
C ILE A 59 -10.30 0.28 -17.85
N VAL A 60 -9.02 0.67 -17.84
CA VAL A 60 -8.11 0.56 -18.99
C VAL A 60 -7.88 -0.89 -19.40
N TYR A 61 -7.94 -1.84 -18.46
CA TYR A 61 -7.96 -3.28 -18.77
C TYR A 61 -9.06 -3.67 -19.78
N PHE A 62 -10.22 -3.03 -19.77
CA PHE A 62 -11.26 -3.35 -20.77
C PHE A 62 -10.90 -2.89 -22.19
N PHE A 63 -9.92 -2.00 -22.34
CA PHE A 63 -9.49 -1.42 -23.62
C PHE A 63 -8.06 -1.85 -24.02
N THR A 64 -7.34 -2.55 -23.16
CA THR A 64 -5.92 -2.89 -23.34
C THR A 64 -5.61 -4.27 -22.75
N GLU A 65 -4.47 -4.87 -23.10
CA GLU A 65 -4.01 -6.13 -22.49
C GLU A 65 -3.27 -5.92 -21.16
N LEU A 66 -3.48 -4.78 -20.48
CA LEU A 66 -2.86 -4.52 -19.18
C LEU A 66 -3.43 -5.45 -18.10
N PRO A 67 -2.61 -6.10 -17.24
CA PRO A 67 -3.11 -7.04 -16.25
C PRO A 67 -4.07 -6.39 -15.23
N PHE A 68 -5.29 -6.91 -15.14
CA PHE A 68 -6.28 -6.48 -14.14
C PHE A 68 -5.79 -6.68 -12.70
N GLU A 69 -4.91 -7.67 -12.51
CA GLU A 69 -4.27 -8.05 -11.25
C GLU A 69 -3.38 -6.92 -10.68
N ILE A 70 -3.07 -5.88 -11.45
CA ILE A 70 -2.35 -4.69 -10.97
C ILE A 70 -3.34 -3.63 -10.46
N GLY A 71 -4.47 -3.45 -11.16
CA GLY A 71 -5.47 -2.42 -10.84
C GLY A 71 -6.19 -2.69 -9.53
N LEU A 72 -6.64 -3.93 -9.31
CA LEU A 72 -7.42 -4.29 -8.11
C LEU A 72 -6.63 -4.12 -6.79
N PRO A 73 -5.38 -4.61 -6.65
CA PRO A 73 -4.60 -4.37 -5.44
C PRO A 73 -4.29 -2.89 -5.21
N LEU A 74 -4.04 -2.11 -6.27
CA LEU A 74 -3.77 -0.69 -6.16
C LEU A 74 -5.02 0.08 -5.70
N PHE A 75 -6.19 -0.27 -6.22
CA PHE A 75 -7.47 0.26 -5.77
C PHE A 75 -7.73 -0.05 -4.29
N ALA A 76 -7.51 -1.30 -3.89
CA ALA A 76 -7.67 -1.75 -2.50
C ALA A 76 -6.72 -1.02 -1.54
N LEU A 77 -5.44 -0.87 -1.91
CA LEU A 77 -4.46 -0.09 -1.16
C LEU A 77 -4.86 1.38 -1.05
N GLY A 78 -5.32 1.97 -2.15
CA GLY A 78 -5.86 3.33 -2.16
C GLY A 78 -7.01 3.51 -1.19
N LEU A 79 -7.94 2.56 -1.17
CA LEU A 79 -9.09 2.58 -0.24
C LEU A 79 -8.63 2.47 1.22
N ILE A 80 -7.72 1.54 1.52
CA ILE A 80 -7.17 1.35 2.87
C ILE A 80 -6.49 2.64 3.35
N TYR A 81 -5.61 3.23 2.55
CA TYR A 81 -4.90 4.45 2.91
C TYR A 81 -5.82 5.65 3.06
N LEU A 82 -6.84 5.78 2.20
CA LEU A 82 -7.85 6.82 2.29
C LEU A 82 -8.62 6.70 3.62
N ILE A 83 -9.06 5.50 3.99
CA ILE A 83 -9.75 5.23 5.25
C ILE A 83 -8.84 5.54 6.45
N VAL A 84 -7.61 5.01 6.46
CA VAL A 84 -6.65 5.25 7.55
C VAL A 84 -6.39 6.74 7.74
N GLY A 85 -6.19 7.47 6.65
CA GLY A 85 -5.97 8.91 6.66
C GLY A 85 -7.18 9.70 7.16
N LEU A 86 -8.39 9.36 6.71
CA LEU A 86 -9.64 10.01 7.11
C LEU A 86 -10.02 9.75 8.58
N VAL A 87 -9.88 8.50 9.03
CA VAL A 87 -10.20 8.10 10.42
C VAL A 87 -9.29 8.80 11.43
N ASN A 88 -8.05 9.11 11.03
CA ASN A 88 -7.06 9.79 11.88
C ASN A 88 -6.85 11.26 11.49
N ARG A 89 -7.87 11.89 10.88
CA ARG A 89 -7.78 13.29 10.42
C ARG A 89 -7.52 14.31 11.53
N ASP A 90 -7.91 13.97 12.76
CA ASP A 90 -7.64 14.74 13.97
C ASP A 90 -6.13 14.88 14.25
N LYS A 91 -5.31 13.96 13.75
CA LYS A 91 -3.86 13.95 13.94
C LYS A 91 -3.09 14.66 12.82
N TRP A 92 -3.77 15.22 11.81
CA TRP A 92 -3.10 15.89 10.69
C TRP A 92 -2.36 17.18 11.09
N GLN A 93 -2.77 17.82 12.18
CA GLN A 93 -2.27 19.13 12.61
C GLN A 93 -1.26 19.07 13.76
N LYS A 94 -0.85 17.87 14.20
CA LYS A 94 0.12 17.73 15.30
C LYS A 94 1.58 17.89 14.87
N ASN A 95 1.85 18.06 13.57
CA ASN A 95 3.20 18.17 13.01
C ASN A 95 3.68 19.62 12.77
N ASP A 96 2.95 20.64 13.24
CA ASP A 96 3.32 22.06 13.09
C ASP A 96 3.64 22.71 14.46
N ALA A 97 4.53 22.11 15.26
CA ALA A 97 5.09 22.71 16.48
C ALA A 97 6.63 22.64 16.49
#